data_AF-A0A553HZU5-F1
#
_entry.id   AF-A0A553HZU5-F1
#
_cell.length_a   1.000
_cell.length_b   1.000
_cell.length_c   1.000
_cell.angle_alpha   90.00
_cell.angle_beta   90.00
_cell.angle_gamma   90.00
#
_symmetry.space_group_name_H-M   'P 1'
#
loop_
_entity.id
_entity.type
_entity.pdbx_description
1 polymer ?
#
loop_
_entity_poly.entity_id
_entity_poly.type
_entity_poly.pdbx_seq_one_letter_code
_entity_poly.pdbx_strand_id
1 'polypeptide(L)'
;MCRADMMIFSYHWSERNRVPNPTWALKYECVDWKKLAEGLETRRVDIKALKMLVHPQYGPSYPRGKSIDVPNGPSWYPLDDET
;
A
#
# COMPACT_ATOMS: atom_id res chain seq x y z
N MET A 1 -22.42 11.74 1.74
CA MET A 1 -21.28 12.54 1.21
C MET A 1 -20.79 11.88 -0.08
N CYS A 2 -20.50 12.65 -1.13
CA CYS A 2 -20.48 12.17 -2.53
C CYS A 2 -19.10 12.05 -3.18
N ARG A 3 -18.06 11.82 -2.38
CA ARG A 3 -16.68 11.61 -2.86
C ARG A 3 -16.06 10.38 -2.24
N ALA A 4 -16.85 9.32 -2.08
CA ALA A 4 -16.29 8.04 -1.70
C ALA A 4 -15.69 7.40 -2.97
N ASP A 5 -14.49 6.86 -2.82
CA ASP A 5 -13.91 5.98 -3.81
C ASP A 5 -14.07 4.54 -3.29
N MET A 6 -14.82 3.74 -4.03
CA MET A 6 -15.03 2.32 -3.73
C MET A 6 -14.41 1.43 -4.79
N MET A 7 -13.66 2.00 -5.73
CA MET A 7 -12.98 1.24 -6.77
C MET A 7 -11.75 0.57 -6.18
N ILE A 8 -11.49 -0.67 -6.60
CA ILE A 8 -10.25 -1.36 -6.28
C ILE A 8 -9.16 -0.83 -7.21
N PHE A 9 -8.12 -0.24 -6.62
CA PHE A 9 -6.94 0.18 -7.37
C PHE A 9 -5.96 -0.96 -7.55
N SER A 10 -5.59 -1.22 -8.81
CA SER A 10 -4.40 -2.01 -9.10
C SER A 10 -3.15 -1.21 -8.74
N TYR A 11 -2.21 -1.88 -8.10
CA TYR A 11 -0.89 -1.36 -7.78
C TYR A 11 0.16 -1.98 -8.70
N HIS A 12 1.16 -1.22 -9.08
CA HIS A 12 2.27 -1.69 -9.92
C HIS A 12 3.62 -1.22 -9.37
N TRP A 13 4.64 -2.03 -9.61
CA TRP A 13 6.02 -1.71 -9.21
C TRP A 13 6.66 -0.72 -10.17
N SER A 14 7.59 0.08 -9.65
CA SER A 14 8.39 1.02 -10.44
C SER A 14 9.85 0.92 -10.01
N GLU A 15 10.76 0.93 -10.97
CA GLU A 15 12.21 0.93 -10.73
C GLU A 15 12.72 2.21 -10.02
N ARG A 16 11.85 3.19 -9.74
CA ARG A 16 12.23 4.41 -9.04
C ARG A 16 11.91 4.35 -7.56
N ASN A 17 10.95 3.52 -7.16
CA ASN A 17 10.37 3.53 -5.83
C ASN A 17 10.14 2.10 -5.32
N ARG A 18 10.49 1.87 -4.05
CA ARG A 18 10.27 0.60 -3.35
C ARG A 18 8.78 0.34 -3.00
N VAL A 19 7.95 1.38 -2.96
CA VAL A 19 6.51 1.29 -2.69
C VAL A 19 5.78 1.27 -4.04
N PRO A 20 4.76 0.42 -4.22
CA PRO A 20 4.08 0.36 -5.51
C PRO A 20 3.26 1.62 -5.76
N ASN A 21 3.16 2.02 -7.02
CA ASN A 21 2.31 3.13 -7.41
C ASN A 21 0.89 2.62 -7.71
N PRO A 22 -0.16 3.31 -7.27
CA PRO A 22 -1.52 2.99 -7.68
C PRO A 22 -1.75 3.45 -9.13
N THR A 23 -2.69 2.78 -9.81
CA THR A 23 -3.08 3.09 -11.20
C THR A 23 -4.13 4.21 -11.29
N TRP A 24 -4.39 4.93 -10.19
CA TRP A 24 -5.31 6.07 -10.04
C TRP A 24 -6.47 6.13 -11.05
N ALA A 25 -7.53 5.35 -10.81
CA ALA A 25 -8.79 5.44 -11.53
C ALA A 25 -9.90 5.91 -10.59
N LEU A 26 -10.10 7.23 -10.49
CA LEU A 26 -11.03 7.81 -9.53
C LEU A 26 -12.47 7.75 -10.05
N LYS A 27 -13.34 7.00 -9.36
CA LYS A 27 -14.79 7.02 -9.62
C LYS A 27 -15.51 7.37 -8.33
N TYR A 28 -16.08 8.58 -8.29
CA TYR A 28 -16.79 9.07 -7.12
C TYR A 28 -18.23 8.56 -7.08
N GLU A 29 -18.65 8.09 -5.92
CA GLU A 29 -20.02 7.68 -5.67
C GLU A 29 -20.58 8.35 -4.40
N CYS A 30 -21.90 8.56 -4.39
CA CYS A 30 -22.64 9.00 -3.20
C CYS A 30 -23.00 7.79 -2.34
N VAL A 31 -22.43 7.73 -1.14
CA VAL A 31 -22.65 6.60 -0.22
C VAL A 31 -22.91 7.07 1.21
N ASP A 32 -23.46 6.15 2.00
CA ASP A 32 -23.50 6.24 3.46
C ASP A 32 -22.10 5.95 4.02
N TRP A 33 -21.42 6.99 4.47
CA TRP A 33 -20.05 6.90 4.97
C TRP A 33 -19.92 6.09 6.26
N LYS A 34 -20.96 6.07 7.09
CA LYS A 34 -20.94 5.31 8.34
C LYS A 34 -20.88 3.82 8.01
N LYS A 35 -21.77 3.36 7.13
CA LYS A 35 -21.79 1.97 6.66
C LYS A 35 -20.51 1.59 5.92
N LEU A 36 -19.98 2.49 5.09
CA LEU A 36 -18.72 2.25 4.39
C LEU A 36 -17.56 2.08 5.38
N ALA A 37 -17.41 2.99 6.34
CA ALA A 37 -16.33 2.94 7.33
C ALA A 37 -16.41 1.67 8.19
N GLU A 38 -17.60 1.34 8.72
CA GLU A 38 -17.83 0.10 9.47
C GLU A 38 -17.47 -1.15 8.63
N GLY A 39 -17.81 -1.15 7.34
CA GLY A 39 -17.45 -2.22 6.42
C GLY A 39 -15.95 -2.33 6.16
N LEU A 40 -15.25 -1.20 6.01
CA LEU A 40 -13.82 -1.16 5.72
C LEU A 40 -12.95 -1.56 6.92
N GLU A 41 -13.35 -1.23 8.16
CA GLU A 41 -12.60 -1.63 9.36
C GLU A 41 -12.44 -3.15 9.47
N THR A 42 -13.45 -3.91 9.04
CA THR A 42 -13.42 -5.38 9.02
C THR A 42 -12.64 -5.98 7.85
N ARG A 43 -12.29 -5.17 6.84
CA ARG A 43 -11.69 -5.61 5.56
C ARG A 43 -10.36 -4.91 5.25
N ARG A 44 -9.73 -4.34 6.27
CA ARG A 44 -8.46 -3.64 6.12
C ARG A 44 -7.29 -4.61 6.08
N VAL A 45 -6.29 -4.28 5.27
CA VAL A 45 -5.02 -5.00 5.20
C VAL A 45 -3.91 -4.05 5.64
N ASP A 46 -3.08 -4.48 6.59
CA ASP A 46 -1.92 -3.69 7.02
C ASP A 46 -0.78 -3.84 6.02
N ILE A 47 -0.60 -2.83 5.18
CA ILE A 47 0.47 -2.80 4.16
C ILE A 47 1.88 -2.79 4.77
N LYS A 48 2.02 -2.43 6.05
CA LYS A 48 3.30 -2.41 6.76
C LYS A 48 3.59 -3.74 7.47
N ALA A 49 2.65 -4.68 7.45
CA ALA A 49 2.90 -6.02 7.96
C ALA A 49 4.09 -6.66 7.22
N LEU A 50 4.83 -7.51 7.94
CA LEU A 50 6.01 -8.18 7.40
C LEU A 50 5.64 -8.97 6.15
N LYS A 51 6.48 -8.88 5.12
CA LYS A 51 6.33 -9.56 3.82
C LYS A 51 5.04 -9.26 3.05
N MET A 52 4.22 -8.29 3.48
CA MET A 52 2.96 -7.95 2.81
C MET A 52 3.18 -7.34 1.42
N LEU A 53 4.15 -6.43 1.30
CA LEU A 53 4.54 -5.79 0.05
C LEU A 53 6.04 -6.00 -0.15
N VAL A 54 6.41 -6.73 -1.20
CA VAL A 54 7.81 -7.05 -1.53
C VAL A 54 8.07 -6.65 -2.98
N HIS A 55 8.93 -5.66 -3.16
CA HIS A 55 9.39 -5.23 -4.46
C HIS A 55 10.37 -6.27 -5.03
N PRO A 56 10.23 -6.74 -6.28
CA PRO A 56 11.11 -7.75 -6.86
C PRO A 56 12.60 -7.39 -6.83
N GLN A 57 12.91 -6.11 -7.08
CA GLN A 57 14.29 -5.60 -7.12
C GLN A 57 14.83 -5.08 -5.79
N TYR A 58 13.96 -4.65 -4.86
CA TYR A 58 14.39 -3.90 -3.66
C TYR A 58 14.08 -4.63 -2.35
N GLY A 59 13.27 -5.70 -2.39
CA GLY A 59 12.82 -6.40 -1.20
C GLY A 59 11.62 -5.71 -0.52
N PRO A 60 11.43 -5.86 0.80
CA PRO A 60 10.22 -5.42 1.50
C PRO A 60 9.94 -3.93 1.35
N SER A 61 8.71 -3.51 1.07
CA SER A 61 8.38 -2.08 0.97
C SER A 61 8.53 -1.35 2.30
N TYR A 62 8.30 -2.05 3.42
CA TYR A 62 8.45 -1.55 4.78
C TYR A 62 9.30 -2.51 5.64
N PRO A 63 10.64 -2.50 5.51
CA PRO A 63 11.51 -3.35 6.32
C PRO A 63 11.31 -3.08 7.80
N ARG A 64 11.08 -4.14 8.59
CA ARG A 64 10.71 -4.09 10.01
C ARG A 64 9.49 -3.20 10.27
N GLY A 65 8.56 -3.12 9.32
CA GLY A 65 7.34 -2.32 9.38
C GLY A 65 7.54 -0.80 9.31
N LYS A 66 8.74 -0.33 8.94
CA LYS A 66 9.08 1.10 8.91
C LYS A 66 9.22 1.62 7.48
N SER A 67 8.74 2.85 7.27
CA SER A 67 9.05 3.60 6.04
C SER A 67 10.53 3.96 6.02
N ILE A 68 11.15 3.89 4.85
CA ILE A 68 12.54 4.26 4.64
C ILE A 68 12.57 5.54 3.82
N ASP A 69 13.24 6.55 4.35
CA ASP A 69 13.58 7.76 3.61
C ASP A 69 15.02 7.62 3.12
N VAL A 70 15.21 7.52 1.80
CA VAL A 70 16.52 7.22 1.20
C VAL A 70 17.03 8.43 0.40
N PRO A 71 18.12 9.10 0.82
CA PRO A 71 18.65 10.27 0.11
C PRO A 71 19.16 9.98 -1.30
N ASN A 72 19.60 8.74 -1.57
CA ASN A 72 20.30 8.36 -2.81
C ASN A 72 19.52 7.31 -3.65
N GLY A 73 18.20 7.24 -3.49
CA GLY A 73 17.33 6.28 -4.21
C GLY A 73 17.15 4.92 -3.52
N PRO A 74 16.30 4.03 -4.06
CA PRO A 74 15.97 2.76 -3.41
C PRO A 74 17.15 1.78 -3.44
N SER A 75 17.73 1.49 -2.28
CA SER A 75 18.66 0.38 -2.06
C SER A 75 17.92 -0.97 -2.08
N TRP A 76 18.60 -2.12 -2.07
CA TRP A 76 18.00 -3.42 -1.79
C TRP A 76 18.04 -3.74 -0.28
N TYR A 77 17.00 -4.38 0.27
CA TYR A 77 16.98 -4.92 1.64
C TYR A 77 16.57 -6.39 1.62
N PRO A 78 17.17 -7.24 2.48
CA PRO A 78 16.73 -8.62 2.67
C PRO A 78 15.30 -8.68 3.22
N LEU A 79 14.65 -9.83 3.05
CA LEU A 79 13.36 -10.10 3.69
C LEU A 79 13.55 -10.13 5.21
N ASP A 80 12.59 -9.57 5.95
CA ASP A 80 12.57 -9.70 7.40
C ASP A 80 12.30 -11.16 7.80
N ASP A 81 13.02 -11.63 8.83
CA ASP A 81 12.80 -12.95 9.43
C ASP A 81 11.41 -13.00 10.10
N GLU A 82 10.76 -14.16 10.05
CA GLU A 82 9.54 -14.38 10.84
C GLU A 82 9.97 -14.69 12.27
N THR A 83 9.90 -13.68 13.13
CA THR A 83 10.04 -13.83 14.60
C THR A 83 8.82 -14.51 15.20
#